data_AF-A0A7S2U0Y2-F1
#
_entry.id   AF-A0A7S2U0Y2-F1
#
_cell.length_a   1.000
_cell.length_b   1.000
_cell.length_c   1.000
_cell.angle_alpha   90.00
_cell.angle_beta   90.00
_cell.angle_gamma   90.00
#
_symmetry.space_group_name_H-M   'P 1'
#
loop_
_entity.id
_entity.type
_entity.pdbx_description
1 polymer ?
#
loop_
_entity_poly.entity_id
_entity_poly.type
_entity_poly.pdbx_seq_one_letter_code
_entity_poly.pdbx_strand_id
1 'polypeptide(L)'
;MGGTWEEKSVKVWARRRLAELIERLSGTRDRTTGVAVRVQKVRSVSGEADIIYSRNKRKDGIDLTAKIDIDVELQGKTLSGILRVEVANNNREEVPEFTLEWAGDSPSLDDNISIKGHLRKQFMPKMRDVVGAILDEMKAQ
;
A
#
# COMPACT_ATOMS: atom_id res chain seq x y z
N MET A 1 -6.76 23.70 33.35
CA MET A 1 -5.43 23.49 32.75
C MET A 1 -5.63 22.73 31.45
N GLY A 2 -5.65 23.46 30.32
CA GLY A 2 -5.79 22.86 28.99
C GLY A 2 -4.48 22.17 28.62
N GLY A 3 -4.53 20.87 28.34
CA GLY A 3 -3.37 20.17 27.80
C GLY A 3 -3.08 20.69 26.41
N THR A 4 -1.85 21.14 26.17
CA THR A 4 -1.37 21.50 24.84
C THR A 4 -1.39 20.25 23.96
N TRP A 5 -2.23 20.25 22.93
CA TRP A 5 -2.17 19.26 21.86
C TRP A 5 -1.27 19.86 20.79
N GLU A 6 -0.13 19.22 20.55
CA GLU A 6 0.76 19.59 19.44
C GLU A 6 0.57 18.55 18.34
N GLU A 7 0.07 19.01 17.19
CA GLU A 7 -0.10 18.19 16.00
C GLU A 7 0.94 18.62 14.95
N LYS A 8 1.74 17.66 14.51
CA LYS A 8 2.71 17.85 13.43
C LYS A 8 2.28 17.01 12.23
N SER A 9 1.82 17.68 11.18
CA SER A 9 1.50 16.99 9.92
C SER A 9 2.78 16.58 9.19
N VAL A 10 2.86 15.29 8.85
CA VAL A 10 3.95 14.69 8.08
C VAL A 10 3.47 14.11 6.75
N LYS A 11 2.23 14.43 6.34
CA LYS A 11 1.59 13.89 5.14
C LYS A 11 2.38 14.02 3.85
N VAL A 12 3.08 15.14 3.63
CA VAL A 12 3.89 15.32 2.39
C VAL A 12 5.05 14.33 2.36
N TRP A 13 5.74 14.16 3.49
CA TRP A 13 6.80 13.18 3.63
C TRP A 13 6.25 11.76 3.52
N ALA A 14 5.18 11.42 4.24
CA ALA A 14 4.61 10.08 4.26
C ALA A 14 4.10 9.64 2.87
N ARG A 15 3.42 10.53 2.14
CA ARG A 15 2.96 10.26 0.77
C ARG A 15 4.12 9.99 -0.18
N ARG A 16 5.18 10.82 -0.14
CA ARG A 16 6.36 10.64 -0.99
C ARG A 16 7.08 9.34 -0.63
N ARG A 17 7.25 9.07 0.66
CA ARG A 17 7.94 7.89 1.14
C ARG A 17 7.21 6.60 0.78
N LEU A 18 5.88 6.59 0.90
CA LEU A 18 5.05 5.46 0.47
C LEU A 18 5.21 5.18 -1.02
N ALA A 19 5.17 6.20 -1.87
CA ALA A 19 5.39 6.03 -3.30
C ALA A 19 6.78 5.42 -3.59
N GLU A 20 7.84 5.99 -3.01
CA GLU A 20 9.22 5.51 -3.20
C GLU A 20 9.39 4.04 -2.77
N LEU A 21 8.78 3.64 -1.66
CA LEU A 21 8.88 2.27 -1.16
C LEU A 21 8.07 1.28 -2.01
N ILE A 22 6.88 1.67 -2.50
CA ILE A 22 6.08 0.86 -3.41
C ILE A 22 6.80 0.66 -4.75
N GLU A 23 7.40 1.70 -5.31
CA GLU A 23 8.14 1.61 -6.59
C GLU A 23 9.37 0.70 -6.48
N ARG A 24 9.93 0.55 -5.27
CA ARG A 24 11.01 -0.41 -4.99
C ARG A 24 10.54 -1.85 -4.84
N LEU A 25 9.23 -2.10 -4.75
CA LEU A 25 8.71 -3.46 -4.68
C LEU A 25 8.88 -4.15 -6.04
N SER A 26 9.92 -4.99 -6.12
CA SER A 26 10.09 -5.93 -7.23
C SER A 26 8.83 -6.80 -7.37
N GLY A 27 8.39 -6.97 -8.62
CA GLY A 27 7.21 -7.78 -8.95
C GLY A 27 7.24 -9.17 -8.29
N THR A 28 6.06 -9.71 -7.99
CA THR A 28 5.90 -11.04 -7.40
C THR A 28 5.50 -12.03 -8.48
N ARG A 29 6.09 -13.23 -8.50
CA ARG A 29 5.69 -14.31 -9.39
C ARG A 29 5.45 -15.56 -8.59
N ASP A 30 4.25 -16.12 -8.72
CA ASP A 30 3.92 -17.42 -8.18
C ASP A 30 4.09 -18.48 -9.27
N ARG A 31 4.96 -19.44 -9.01
CA ARG A 31 5.26 -20.52 -9.96
C ARG A 31 4.16 -21.58 -9.99
N THR A 32 3.32 -21.65 -8.97
CA THR A 32 2.25 -22.65 -8.83
C THR A 32 1.01 -22.22 -9.60
N THR A 33 0.61 -20.96 -9.47
CA THR A 33 -0.54 -20.40 -10.19
C THR A 33 -0.16 -19.81 -11.55
N GLY A 34 1.13 -19.57 -11.79
CA GLY A 34 1.62 -18.89 -12.98
C GLY A 34 1.33 -17.39 -13.00
N VAL A 35 0.77 -16.83 -11.92
CA VAL A 35 0.47 -15.40 -11.78
C VAL A 35 1.75 -14.64 -11.51
N ALA A 36 2.05 -13.62 -12.31
CA ALA A 36 3.03 -12.60 -11.98
C ALA A 36 2.38 -11.23 -11.87
N VAL A 37 2.75 -10.44 -10.86
CA VAL A 37 2.33 -9.04 -10.70
C VAL A 37 3.57 -8.18 -10.71
N ARG A 38 3.59 -7.16 -11.57
CA ARG A 38 4.62 -6.13 -11.61
C ARG A 38 4.01 -4.77 -11.31
N VAL A 39 4.68 -4.03 -10.44
CA VAL A 39 4.40 -2.61 -10.25
C VAL A 39 5.04 -1.86 -11.42
N GLN A 40 4.24 -1.09 -12.14
CA GLN A 40 4.72 -0.21 -13.21
C GLN A 40 5.06 1.16 -12.64
N LYS A 41 4.09 1.79 -11.98
CA LYS A 41 4.21 3.16 -11.49
C LYS A 41 3.21 3.44 -10.38
N VAL A 42 3.59 4.27 -9.42
CA VAL A 42 2.62 4.85 -8.48
C VAL A 42 2.01 6.10 -9.13
N ARG A 43 0.70 6.09 -9.41
CA ARG A 43 0.00 7.25 -9.99
C ARG A 43 -0.14 8.39 -9.01
N SER A 44 -0.57 8.08 -7.80
CA SER A 44 -0.89 9.07 -6.79
C SER A 44 -0.92 8.43 -5.41
N VAL A 45 -0.49 9.20 -4.41
CA VAL A 45 -0.70 8.89 -3.00
C VAL A 45 -1.44 10.05 -2.35
N SER A 46 -2.58 9.77 -1.74
CA SER A 46 -3.44 10.72 -1.05
C SER A 46 -3.68 10.29 0.39
N GLY A 47 -4.29 11.16 1.20
CA GLY A 47 -4.60 10.87 2.61
C GLY A 47 -3.72 11.63 3.61
N GLU A 48 -3.89 11.35 4.89
CA GLU A 48 -3.32 12.10 6.01
C GLU A 48 -2.30 11.29 6.79
N ALA A 49 -1.36 12.00 7.42
CA ALA A 49 -0.35 11.40 8.28
C ALA A 49 0.15 12.45 9.26
N ASP A 50 -0.04 12.21 10.55
CA ASP A 50 0.08 13.24 11.58
C ASP A 50 0.65 12.64 12.87
N ILE A 51 1.55 13.38 13.51
CA ILE A 51 2.12 13.01 14.81
C ILE A 51 1.45 13.89 15.86
N ILE A 52 0.69 13.27 16.76
CA ILE A 52 -0.04 13.96 17.83
C ILE A 52 0.68 13.71 19.15
N TYR A 53 1.06 14.79 19.83
CA TYR A 53 1.59 14.74 21.19
C TYR A 53 0.50 15.18 22.17
N SER A 54 0.17 14.30 23.12
CA SER A 54 -0.81 14.58 24.17
C SER A 54 -0.35 14.03 25.51
N ARG A 55 -0.19 14.90 26.51
CA ARG A 55 0.22 14.51 27.88
C ARG A 55 1.44 13.56 27.90
N ASN A 56 2.48 13.92 27.15
CA ASN A 56 3.71 13.13 26.95
C ASN A 56 3.53 11.78 26.23
N LYS A 57 2.34 11.50 25.65
CA LYS A 57 2.10 10.34 24.79
C LYS A 57 2.09 10.77 23.34
N ARG A 58 2.89 10.07 22.53
CA ARG A 58 2.94 10.21 21.07
C ARG A 58 1.92 9.26 20.43
N LYS A 59 1.16 9.76 19.47
CA LYS A 59 0.22 8.96 18.67
C LYS A 59 0.40 9.32 17.20
N ASP A 60 0.78 8.34 16.40
CA ASP A 60 1.18 8.52 14.99
C ASP A 60 0.03 8.16 14.05
N GLY A 61 -0.87 9.04 13.65
CA GLY A 61 -1.96 8.71 12.72
C GLY A 61 -1.46 8.51 11.29
N ILE A 62 -1.85 7.41 10.63
CA ILE A 62 -1.68 7.24 9.17
C ILE A 62 -2.99 6.78 8.53
N ASP A 63 -3.39 7.49 7.48
CA ASP A 63 -4.50 7.15 6.60
C ASP A 63 -4.08 7.51 5.18
N LEU A 64 -3.45 6.58 4.46
CA LEU A 64 -2.93 6.82 3.11
C LEU A 64 -3.59 5.89 2.11
N THR A 65 -3.92 6.42 0.93
CA THR A 65 -4.37 5.64 -0.22
C THR A 65 -3.37 5.78 -1.35
N ALA A 66 -2.83 4.66 -1.83
CA ALA A 66 -1.96 4.62 -3.00
C ALA A 66 -2.72 4.04 -4.20
N LYS A 67 -2.63 4.71 -5.35
CA LYS A 67 -3.08 4.17 -6.65
C LYS A 67 -1.86 3.80 -7.47
N ILE A 68 -1.79 2.54 -7.89
CA ILE A 68 -0.61 1.93 -8.48
C ILE A 68 -1.01 1.29 -9.80
N ASP A 69 -0.36 1.67 -10.90
CA ASP A 69 -0.47 0.93 -12.15
C ASP A 69 0.32 -0.38 -12.00
N ILE A 70 -0.35 -1.51 -12.27
CA ILE A 70 0.23 -2.83 -12.23
C ILE A 70 -0.01 -3.57 -13.55
N ASP A 71 0.93 -4.43 -13.91
CA ASP A 71 0.73 -5.45 -14.94
C ASP A 71 0.68 -6.82 -14.29
N VAL A 72 -0.29 -7.62 -14.72
CA VAL A 72 -0.52 -8.97 -14.25
C VAL A 72 -0.36 -9.94 -15.41
N GLU A 73 0.66 -10.79 -15.34
CA GLU A 73 0.86 -11.88 -16.29
C GLU A 73 0.16 -13.12 -15.76
N LEU A 74 -0.75 -13.69 -16.56
CA LEU A 74 -1.47 -14.91 -16.25
C LEU A 74 -1.60 -15.76 -17.51
N GLN A 75 -1.13 -17.00 -17.46
CA GLN A 75 -1.22 -17.96 -18.58
C GLN A 75 -0.72 -17.39 -19.92
N GLY A 76 0.31 -16.53 -19.89
CA GLY A 76 0.87 -15.88 -21.09
C GLY A 76 0.12 -14.64 -21.59
N LYS A 77 -0.97 -14.24 -20.93
CA LYS A 77 -1.64 -12.96 -21.16
C LYS A 77 -1.15 -11.92 -20.16
N THR A 78 -0.95 -10.68 -20.61
CA THR A 78 -0.65 -9.55 -19.72
C THR A 78 -1.88 -8.67 -19.62
N LEU A 79 -2.34 -8.44 -18.40
CA LEU A 79 -3.49 -7.61 -18.06
C LEU A 79 -3.01 -6.41 -17.26
N SER A 80 -3.34 -5.21 -17.71
CA SER A 80 -3.00 -3.99 -16.99
C SER A 80 -4.16 -3.57 -16.08
N GLY A 81 -3.84 -3.13 -14.87
CA GLY A 81 -4.84 -2.71 -13.90
C GLY A 81 -4.30 -1.64 -12.96
N ILE A 82 -5.23 -1.02 -12.24
CA ILE A 82 -4.96 -0.07 -11.17
C ILE A 82 -5.23 -0.79 -9.84
N LEU A 83 -4.18 -0.95 -9.06
CA LEU A 83 -4.27 -1.43 -7.68
C LEU A 83 -4.39 -0.22 -6.76
N ARG A 84 -5.53 -0.11 -6.09
CA ARG A 84 -5.76 0.84 -5.01
C ARG A 84 -5.45 0.14 -3.68
N VAL A 85 -4.51 0.67 -2.92
CA VAL A 85 -4.14 0.14 -1.59
C VAL A 85 -4.46 1.19 -0.55
N GLU A 86 -5.23 0.80 0.45
CA GLU A 86 -5.67 1.64 1.56
C GLU A 86 -4.91 1.20 2.82
N VAL A 87 -4.10 2.13 3.32
CA VAL A 87 -3.29 1.99 4.52
C VAL A 87 -3.95 2.85 5.59
N ALA A 88 -4.86 2.23 6.33
CA ALA A 88 -5.46 2.83 7.51
C ALA A 88 -4.84 2.20 8.76
N ASN A 89 -4.88 2.96 9.85
CA ASN A 89 -4.48 2.56 11.19
C ASN A 89 -2.97 2.46 11.43
N ASN A 90 -2.60 2.75 12.67
CA ASN A 90 -1.23 2.68 13.18
C ASN A 90 -0.80 1.23 13.47
N ASN A 91 -1.51 0.26 12.91
CA ASN A 91 -1.40 -1.13 13.26
C ASN A 91 -0.51 -1.85 12.25
N ARG A 92 0.76 -2.03 12.62
CA ARG A 92 1.77 -2.71 11.80
C ARG A 92 1.41 -4.16 11.44
N GLU A 93 0.47 -4.77 12.16
CA GLU A 93 0.08 -6.16 11.97
C GLU A 93 -1.10 -6.30 11.01
N GLU A 94 -1.79 -5.20 10.72
CA GLU A 94 -2.92 -5.16 9.81
C GLU A 94 -2.42 -5.22 8.36
N VAL A 95 -3.03 -6.11 7.59
CA VAL A 95 -2.77 -6.19 6.15
C VAL A 95 -3.59 -5.09 5.49
N PRO A 96 -2.99 -4.20 4.69
CA PRO A 96 -3.73 -3.11 4.07
C PRO A 96 -4.84 -3.64 3.16
N GLU A 97 -5.96 -2.93 3.15
CA GLU A 97 -7.05 -3.25 2.25
C GLU A 97 -6.67 -2.85 0.82
N PHE A 98 -7.18 -3.59 -0.15
CA PHE A 98 -6.91 -3.28 -1.56
C PHE A 98 -8.09 -3.57 -2.46
N THR A 99 -8.23 -2.72 -3.47
CA THR A 99 -9.18 -2.87 -4.56
C THR A 99 -8.42 -2.90 -5.88
N LEU A 100 -8.85 -3.77 -6.80
CA LEU A 100 -8.23 -3.92 -8.11
C LEU A 100 -9.23 -3.56 -9.19
N GLU A 101 -8.85 -2.61 -10.03
CA GLU A 101 -9.64 -2.09 -11.15
C GLU A 101 -8.89 -2.38 -12.46
N TRP A 102 -9.49 -3.12 -13.39
CA TRP A 102 -8.82 -3.52 -14.63
C TRP A 102 -8.96 -2.44 -15.71
N ALA A 103 -7.87 -2.17 -16.43
CA ALA A 103 -7.86 -1.23 -17.55
C ALA A 103 -8.08 -2.02 -18.85
N GLY A 104 -9.32 -2.05 -19.33
CA GLY A 104 -9.69 -2.73 -20.58
C GLY A 104 -10.21 -4.15 -20.35
N ASP A 105 -9.49 -5.15 -20.89
CA ASP A 105 -9.90 -6.55 -20.79
C ASP A 105 -9.86 -7.00 -19.33
N SER A 106 -11.04 -7.36 -18.82
CA SER A 106 -11.16 -7.86 -17.45
C SER A 106 -10.94 -9.38 -17.46
N PRO A 107 -10.10 -9.92 -16.55
CA PRO A 107 -9.93 -11.35 -16.42
C PRO A 107 -11.26 -12.03 -16.09
N SER A 108 -11.33 -13.33 -16.37
CA SER A 108 -12.45 -14.15 -15.92
C SER A 108 -12.59 -14.12 -14.39
N LEU A 109 -13.75 -14.53 -13.87
CA LEU A 109 -14.00 -14.53 -12.43
C LEU A 109 -12.96 -15.38 -11.68
N ASP A 110 -12.66 -16.58 -12.19
CA ASP A 110 -11.67 -17.51 -11.64
C ASP A 110 -10.25 -16.95 -11.66
N ASP A 111 -9.88 -16.29 -12.76
CA ASP A 111 -8.59 -15.61 -12.90
C ASP A 111 -8.47 -14.45 -11.90
N ASN A 112 -9.52 -13.65 -11.75
CA ASN A 112 -9.55 -12.53 -10.81
C ASN A 112 -9.42 -13.02 -9.36
N ILE A 113 -10.07 -14.15 -9.00
CA ILE A 113 -9.91 -14.80 -7.69
C ILE A 113 -8.45 -15.23 -7.48
N SER A 114 -7.83 -15.84 -8.48
CA SER A 114 -6.44 -16.29 -8.43
C SER A 114 -5.46 -15.13 -8.28
N ILE A 115 -5.68 -14.03 -9.01
CA ILE A 115 -4.87 -12.81 -8.95
C ILE A 115 -5.01 -12.14 -7.59
N LYS A 116 -6.24 -11.95 -7.08
CA LYS A 116 -6.48 -11.39 -5.74
C LYS A 116 -5.88 -12.28 -4.65
N GLY A 117 -5.97 -13.60 -4.80
CA GLY A 117 -5.33 -14.56 -3.90
C GLY A 117 -3.80 -14.41 -3.89
N HIS A 118 -3.18 -14.24 -5.06
CA HIS A 118 -1.75 -14.00 -5.20
C HIS A 118 -1.33 -12.65 -4.59
N LEU A 119 -2.05 -11.57 -4.92
CA LEU A 119 -1.81 -10.25 -4.33
C LEU A 119 -1.85 -10.32 -2.80
N ARG A 120 -2.87 -10.97 -2.22
CA ARG A 120 -3.02 -11.11 -0.78
C ARG A 120 -1.91 -11.95 -0.13
N LYS A 121 -1.43 -13.00 -0.78
CA LYS A 121 -0.41 -13.90 -0.22
C LYS A 121 1.02 -13.40 -0.40
N GLN A 122 1.31 -12.68 -1.48
CA GLN A 122 2.69 -12.36 -1.88
C GLN A 122 2.97 -10.86 -1.91
N PHE A 123 2.01 -10.04 -2.35
CA PHE A 123 2.21 -8.60 -2.50
C PHE A 123 1.83 -7.83 -1.22
N MET A 124 0.70 -8.16 -0.61
CA MET A 124 0.20 -7.51 0.61
C MET A 124 1.12 -7.64 1.83
N PRO A 125 1.82 -8.77 2.07
CA PRO A 125 2.81 -8.83 3.14
C PRO A 125 3.95 -7.83 2.92
N LYS A 126 4.44 -7.68 1.68
CA LYS A 126 5.45 -6.67 1.34
C LYS A 126 4.93 -5.25 1.55
N MET A 127 3.66 -4.99 1.22
CA MET A 127 3.01 -3.71 1.52
C MET A 127 2.95 -3.45 3.03
N ARG A 128 2.66 -4.47 3.84
CA ARG A 128 2.70 -4.35 5.31
C ARG A 128 4.11 -4.00 5.80
N ASP A 129 5.15 -4.63 5.27
CA ASP A 129 6.54 -4.27 5.60
C ASP A 129 6.87 -2.81 5.20
N VAL A 130 6.38 -2.34 4.05
CA VAL A 130 6.48 -0.93 3.64
C VAL A 130 5.80 0.01 4.62
N VAL A 131 4.58 -0.30 5.06
CA VAL A 131 3.84 0.49 6.06
C VAL A 131 4.60 0.50 7.40
N GLY A 132 5.12 -0.65 7.82
CA GLY A 132 5.94 -0.78 9.02
C GLY A 132 7.19 0.10 8.97
N ALA A 133 7.88 0.15 7.82
CA ALA A 133 9.03 1.03 7.62
C ALA A 133 8.65 2.51 7.74
N ILE A 134 7.52 2.94 7.15
CA ILE A 134 7.03 4.31 7.26
C ILE A 134 6.73 4.66 8.72
N LEU A 135 6.04 3.77 9.45
CA LEU A 135 5.72 3.99 10.86
C LEU A 135 6.99 4.11 11.73
N ASP A 136 8.05 3.35 11.42
CA ASP A 136 9.32 3.44 12.13
C ASP A 136 10.07 4.73 11.80
N GLU A 137 10.16 5.08 10.52
CA GLU A 137 10.79 6.34 10.08
C GLU A 137 10.02 7.58 10.59
N MET A 138 8.69 7.47 10.72
CA MET A 138 7.84 8.53 11.27
C MET A 138 8.22 8.80 12.73
N LYS A 139 8.62 7.79 13.51
CA LYS A 139 9.11 7.98 14.89
C LYS A 139 10.38 8.82 14.99
N ALA A 140 11.15 8.89 13.91
CA ALA A 140 12.35 9.72 13.82
C ALA A 140 12.07 11.14 13.29
N GLN A 141 10.85 11.43 12.84
CA GLN A 141 10.38 12.79 12.50
C GLN A 141 9.89 13.54 13.73
#